data_AF-A0A3P5ZKQ1-F1
#
_entry.id   AF-A0A3P5ZKQ1-F1
#
_cell.length_a   1.000
_cell.length_b   1.000
_cell.length_c   1.000
_cell.angle_alpha   90.00
_cell.angle_beta   90.00
_cell.angle_gamma   90.00
#
_symmetry.space_group_name_H-M   'P 1'
#
loop_
_entity.id
_entity.type
_entity.pdbx_description
1 polymer ?
#
loop_
_entity_poly.entity_id
_entity_poly.type
_entity_poly.pdbx_seq_one_letter_code
_entity_poly.pdbx_strand_id
1 'polypeptide(L)'
;MSTFSPSLAVLSLILLSLSLVSSTEINKGGEIRLPSEKTNGEFCGKTSKPASCPVKCFRADPVCGEDGVTYWCGCADALCHGVRVSKPGACDVGNGVGLSVPGQALLLIHIVWMMALGFSILFGLF
;
A
#
# COMPACT_ATOMS: atom_id res chain seq x y z
N MET A 1 28.11 40.98 8.34
CA MET A 1 26.85 40.26 8.51
C MET A 1 26.38 39.83 7.13
N SER A 2 26.31 38.53 6.84
CA SER A 2 25.93 38.04 5.50
C SER A 2 24.48 38.40 5.19
N THR A 3 24.28 39.17 4.13
CA THR A 3 22.97 39.46 3.55
C THR A 3 22.47 38.19 2.85
N PHE A 4 21.69 37.37 3.55
CA PHE A 4 21.00 36.24 2.93
C PHE A 4 19.91 36.81 2.02
N SER A 5 20.21 36.84 0.71
CA SER A 5 19.21 37.20 -0.30
C SER A 5 18.07 36.18 -0.21
N PRO A 6 16.80 36.62 -0.13
CA PRO A 6 15.68 35.72 0.09
C PRO A 6 15.53 34.73 -1.07
N SER A 7 16.06 35.02 -2.27
CA SER A 7 16.08 34.07 -3.39
C SER A 7 17.00 32.85 -3.15
N LEU A 8 18.11 33.02 -2.42
CA LEU A 8 19.05 31.94 -2.08
C LEU A 8 18.44 30.97 -1.05
N ALA A 9 17.65 31.49 -0.11
CA ALA A 9 16.96 30.66 0.88
C ALA A 9 15.90 29.76 0.21
N VAL A 10 15.22 30.27 -0.81
CA VAL A 10 14.20 29.55 -1.57
C VAL A 10 14.82 28.49 -2.45
N LEU A 11 15.90 28.83 -3.15
CA LEU A 11 16.63 27.86 -3.95
C LEU A 11 17.17 26.72 -3.08
N SER A 12 17.66 27.04 -1.88
CA SER A 12 18.08 26.04 -0.88
C SER A 12 16.92 25.14 -0.43
N LEU A 13 15.74 25.70 -0.15
CA LEU A 13 14.55 24.93 0.24
C LEU A 13 14.04 24.01 -0.90
N ILE A 14 14.08 24.49 -2.15
CA ILE A 14 13.70 23.73 -3.34
C ILE A 14 14.69 22.58 -3.56
N LEU A 15 15.99 22.83 -3.42
CA LEU A 15 17.02 21.79 -3.52
C LEU A 15 16.89 20.75 -2.40
N LEU A 16 16.57 21.19 -1.18
CA LEU A 16 16.36 20.30 -0.04
C LEU A 16 15.12 19.39 -0.25
N SER A 17 14.02 19.94 -0.77
CA SER A 17 12.82 19.17 -1.11
C SER A 17 13.05 18.22 -2.30
N LEU A 18 13.82 18.63 -3.31
CA LEU A 18 14.27 17.76 -4.41
C LEU A 18 15.16 16.61 -3.91
N SER A 19 16.03 16.87 -2.93
CA SER A 19 16.87 15.83 -2.33
C SER A 19 16.06 14.85 -1.48
N LEU A 20 14.99 15.33 -0.83
CA LEU A 20 14.09 14.48 -0.03
C LEU A 20 13.24 13.56 -0.91
N VAL A 21 12.76 14.04 -2.08
CA VAL A 21 12.06 13.19 -3.06
C VAL A 21 13.00 12.22 -3.78
N SER A 22 14.28 12.56 -3.94
CA SER A 22 15.30 11.62 -4.42
C SER A 22 15.70 10.59 -3.36
N SER A 23 15.50 10.91 -2.07
CA SER A 23 15.72 9.97 -0.96
C SER A 23 14.59 8.95 -0.81
N THR A 24 13.46 9.17 -1.48
CA THR A 24 12.49 8.12 -1.79
C THR A 24 12.91 7.34 -3.05
N GLU A 25 14.20 7.05 -3.19
CA GLU A 25 14.58 5.73 -3.71
C GLU A 25 13.82 4.73 -2.86
N ILE A 26 12.92 4.01 -3.51
CA ILE A 26 12.26 2.83 -3.00
C ILE A 26 13.35 2.06 -2.26
N ASN A 27 13.33 2.14 -0.93
CA ASN A 27 14.07 1.22 -0.09
C ASN A 27 13.62 -0.12 -0.64
N LYS A 28 14.50 -0.78 -1.39
CA LYS A 28 14.20 -1.97 -2.16
C LYS A 28 13.74 -2.93 -1.09
N GLY A 29 12.41 -2.96 -0.92
CA GLY A 29 11.78 -3.40 0.30
C GLY A 29 12.34 -4.77 0.50
N GLY A 30 13.15 -4.88 1.56
CA GLY A 30 13.99 -6.04 1.78
C GLY A 30 13.09 -7.23 1.54
N GLU A 31 13.45 -8.01 0.54
CA GLU A 31 12.91 -9.34 0.35
C GLU A 31 13.26 -10.07 1.64
N ILE A 32 12.36 -9.98 2.63
CA ILE A 32 12.36 -10.90 3.74
C ILE A 32 11.84 -12.18 3.09
N ARG A 33 12.76 -12.91 2.45
CA ARG A 33 12.57 -14.33 2.18
C ARG A 33 12.46 -14.98 3.55
N LEU A 34 11.25 -15.01 4.10
CA LEU A 34 10.93 -16.03 5.07
C LEU A 34 11.19 -17.37 4.37
N PRO A 35 11.82 -18.34 5.04
CA PRO A 35 11.99 -19.69 4.53
C PRO A 35 10.61 -20.37 4.41
N SER A 36 9.88 -20.04 3.36
CA SER A 36 8.73 -20.76 2.83
C SER A 36 8.65 -20.57 1.31
N GLU A 37 9.80 -20.49 0.64
CA GLU A 37 9.88 -20.65 -0.83
C GLU A 37 10.18 -22.10 -1.22
N LYS A 38 9.66 -23.08 -0.47
CA LYS A 38 9.66 -24.48 -0.91
C LYS A 38 8.65 -25.35 -0.18
N THR A 39 7.37 -25.08 -0.35
CA THR A 39 6.34 -26.09 -0.07
C THR A 39 5.42 -26.17 -1.26
N ASN A 40 5.87 -26.91 -2.27
CA ASN A 40 5.08 -27.73 -3.19
C ASN A 40 3.56 -27.44 -3.16
N GLY A 41 3.15 -26.32 -3.75
CA GLY A 41 1.87 -26.14 -4.45
C GLY A 41 0.57 -26.53 -3.75
N GLU A 42 0.48 -26.59 -2.43
CA GLU A 42 -0.81 -26.83 -1.77
C GLU A 42 -0.82 -26.30 -0.34
N PHE A 43 -1.29 -25.07 -0.16
CA PHE A 43 -1.49 -24.47 1.16
C PHE A 43 -2.60 -25.21 1.94
N CYS A 44 -3.55 -25.79 1.21
CA CYS A 44 -4.64 -26.61 1.71
C CYS A 44 -4.43 -28.05 1.25
N GLY A 45 -3.63 -28.82 1.97
CA GLY A 45 -3.22 -30.15 1.51
C GLY A 45 -4.39 -31.03 1.05
N LYS A 46 -4.37 -31.50 -0.20
CA LYS A 46 -5.27 -32.46 -0.89
C LYS A 46 -6.62 -32.66 -0.22
N THR A 47 -7.32 -31.57 0.04
CA THR A 47 -8.63 -31.64 0.69
C THR A 47 -9.67 -31.70 -0.42
N SER A 48 -10.19 -32.90 -0.65
CA SER A 48 -11.34 -33.12 -1.54
C SER A 48 -12.48 -32.17 -1.16
N LYS A 49 -13.17 -31.62 -2.16
CA LYS A 49 -14.33 -30.73 -1.97
C LYS A 49 -15.29 -31.33 -0.91
N PRO A 50 -15.64 -30.58 0.14
CA PRO A 50 -16.54 -31.09 1.18
C PRO A 50 -17.91 -31.45 0.58
N ALA A 51 -18.54 -32.51 1.11
CA ALA A 51 -19.83 -33.01 0.62
C ALA A 51 -21.00 -32.04 0.88
N SER A 52 -20.84 -31.11 1.83
CA SER A 52 -21.79 -30.05 2.12
C SER A 52 -21.06 -28.82 2.64
N CYS A 53 -21.64 -27.62 2.45
CA CYS A 53 -20.99 -26.34 2.76
C CYS A 53 -21.67 -25.48 3.84
N PRO A 54 -21.96 -26.00 5.05
CA PRO A 54 -22.23 -25.16 6.21
C PRO A 54 -20.94 -24.89 7.00
N VAL A 55 -19.99 -24.15 6.41
CA VAL A 55 -18.74 -23.81 7.10
C VAL A 55 -19.02 -22.78 8.20
N LYS A 56 -18.75 -23.15 9.44
CA LYS A 56 -18.85 -22.27 10.62
C LYS A 56 -17.53 -22.37 11.38
N CYS A 57 -16.79 -21.27 11.43
CA CYS A 57 -15.61 -21.16 12.26
C CYS A 57 -15.89 -20.25 13.47
N PHE A 58 -15.47 -20.68 14.66
CA PHE A 58 -15.53 -19.84 15.86
C PHE A 58 -14.34 -18.88 15.93
N ARG A 59 -13.17 -19.33 15.45
CA ARG A 59 -11.97 -18.51 15.31
C ARG A 59 -11.73 -18.25 13.82
N ALA A 60 -11.46 -17.00 13.49
CA ALA A 60 -11.04 -16.61 12.15
C ALA A 60 -9.69 -17.25 11.81
N ASP A 61 -9.64 -17.90 10.66
CA ASP A 61 -8.44 -18.47 10.04
C ASP A 61 -8.38 -17.97 8.59
N PRO A 62 -7.94 -16.71 8.38
CA PRO A 62 -8.04 -16.09 7.07
C PRO A 62 -7.08 -16.75 6.08
N VAL A 63 -7.57 -17.02 4.87
CA VAL A 63 -6.78 -17.49 3.73
C VAL A 63 -7.10 -16.67 2.49
N CYS A 64 -6.13 -16.53 1.59
CA CYS A 64 -6.31 -15.78 0.37
C CYS A 64 -6.55 -16.73 -0.80
N GLY A 65 -7.71 -16.63 -1.42
CA GLY A 65 -8.03 -17.37 -2.64
C GLY A 65 -7.24 -16.86 -3.84
N GLU A 66 -7.08 -17.70 -4.86
CA GLU A 66 -6.58 -17.31 -6.19
C GLU A 66 -7.47 -16.24 -6.87
N ASP A 67 -8.72 -16.09 -6.39
CA ASP A 67 -9.67 -15.06 -6.80
C ASP A 67 -9.41 -13.68 -6.14
N GLY A 68 -8.41 -13.58 -5.25
CA GLY A 68 -8.11 -12.36 -4.49
C GLY A 68 -9.11 -12.07 -3.36
N VAL A 69 -9.99 -13.03 -3.03
CA VAL A 69 -10.94 -12.91 -1.93
C VAL A 69 -10.37 -13.55 -0.66
N THR A 70 -10.56 -12.88 0.47
CA THR A 70 -10.21 -13.43 1.77
C THR A 70 -11.33 -14.30 2.29
N TYR A 71 -11.03 -15.58 2.52
CA TYR A 71 -11.91 -16.56 3.15
C TYR A 71 -11.57 -16.65 4.62
N TRP A 72 -12.55 -16.43 5.50
CA TRP A 72 -12.29 -16.22 6.94
C TRP A 72 -12.31 -17.50 7.76
N CYS A 73 -12.86 -18.58 7.21
CA CYS A 73 -12.93 -19.89 7.86
C CYS A 73 -11.93 -20.90 7.28
N GLY A 74 -10.84 -20.40 6.69
CA GLY A 74 -9.72 -21.21 6.22
C GLY A 74 -9.98 -21.95 4.90
N CYS A 75 -9.19 -22.99 4.68
CA CYS A 75 -9.23 -23.80 3.46
C CYS A 75 -10.61 -24.40 3.15
N ALA A 76 -11.37 -24.81 4.18
CA ALA A 76 -12.69 -25.42 3.99
C ALA A 76 -13.70 -24.44 3.37
N ASP A 77 -13.59 -23.15 3.72
CA ASP A 77 -14.42 -22.07 3.21
C ASP A 77 -14.10 -21.77 1.73
N ALA A 78 -12.82 -21.61 1.42
CA ALA A 78 -12.34 -21.43 0.05
C ALA A 78 -12.72 -22.62 -0.86
N LEU A 79 -12.54 -23.85 -0.39
CA LEU A 79 -12.92 -25.07 -1.11
C LEU A 79 -14.43 -25.19 -1.31
N CYS A 80 -15.22 -24.72 -0.35
CA CYS A 80 -16.67 -24.65 -0.50
C CYS A 80 -17.10 -23.71 -1.61
N HIS A 81 -16.35 -22.64 -1.83
CA HIS A 81 -16.50 -21.73 -2.96
C HIS A 81 -15.83 -22.24 -4.24
N GLY A 82 -15.16 -23.39 -4.19
CA GLY A 82 -14.42 -23.96 -5.33
C GLY A 82 -13.15 -23.17 -5.68
N VAL A 83 -12.64 -22.40 -4.73
CA VAL A 83 -11.48 -21.53 -4.90
C VAL A 83 -10.26 -22.17 -4.26
N ARG A 84 -9.15 -22.20 -5.01
CA ARG A 84 -7.84 -22.64 -4.50
C ARG A 84 -7.21 -21.53 -3.69
N VAL A 85 -6.49 -21.89 -2.64
CA VAL A 85 -5.80 -20.93 -1.78
C VAL A 85 -4.41 -20.65 -2.30
N SER A 86 -4.13 -19.38 -2.58
CA SER A 86 -2.82 -18.90 -3.05
C SER A 86 -1.83 -18.69 -1.90
N LYS A 87 -2.30 -18.23 -0.73
CA LYS A 87 -1.43 -17.96 0.43
C LYS A 87 -2.16 -18.08 1.78
N PRO A 88 -1.44 -18.36 2.88
CA PRO A 88 -1.95 -18.14 4.23
C PRO A 88 -2.34 -16.69 4.45
N GLY A 89 -3.27 -16.45 5.37
CA GLY A 89 -3.63 -15.11 5.80
C GLY A 89 -4.59 -14.42 4.84
N ALA A 90 -5.03 -13.22 5.22
CA ALA A 90 -5.88 -12.43 4.36
C ALA A 90 -5.19 -12.11 3.03
N CYS A 91 -5.98 -11.93 1.97
CA CYS A 91 -5.47 -11.32 0.76
C CYS A 91 -4.93 -9.94 1.07
N ASP A 92 -3.97 -9.50 0.26
CA ASP A 92 -3.57 -8.11 0.29
C ASP A 92 -4.78 -7.30 -0.15
N VAL A 93 -5.55 -6.81 0.82
CA VAL A 93 -6.60 -5.82 0.62
C VAL A 93 -5.82 -4.65 0.07
N GLY A 94 -5.86 -4.50 -1.26
CA GLY A 94 -4.80 -3.85 -1.99
C GLY A 94 -4.15 -2.77 -1.17
N ASN A 95 -2.86 -2.92 -0.93
CA ASN A 95 -1.98 -1.79 -1.07
C ASN A 95 -1.99 -1.38 -2.56
N GLY A 96 -3.19 -1.12 -3.06
CA GLY A 96 -3.43 -0.19 -4.10
C GLY A 96 -2.82 1.07 -3.56
N VAL A 97 -1.61 1.30 -4.00
CA VAL A 97 -1.26 2.60 -4.55
C VAL A 97 -2.16 2.89 -5.78
N GLY A 98 -3.47 2.60 -5.72
CA GLY A 98 -4.44 3.64 -5.96
C GLY A 98 -4.59 4.31 -4.60
N LEU A 99 -3.79 5.33 -4.28
CA LEU A 99 -4.21 6.67 -4.69
C LEU A 99 -5.63 6.59 -5.27
N SER A 100 -6.63 6.50 -4.39
CA SER A 100 -8.00 6.80 -4.75
C SER A 100 -7.98 8.30 -5.06
N VAL A 101 -7.54 8.59 -6.29
CA VAL A 101 -7.45 9.90 -6.91
C VAL A 101 -8.84 10.19 -7.44
N PRO A 102 -9.73 10.66 -6.56
CA PRO A 102 -10.31 11.97 -6.80
C PRO A 102 -10.17 12.91 -5.59
N GLY A 103 -9.96 12.38 -4.37
CA GLY A 103 -9.86 13.18 -3.15
C GLY A 103 -8.46 13.75 -2.88
N GLN A 104 -7.40 13.04 -3.29
CA GLN A 104 -6.03 13.49 -3.03
C GLN A 104 -5.52 14.53 -4.05
N ALA A 105 -6.07 14.56 -5.28
CA ALA A 105 -5.69 15.57 -6.27
C ALA A 105 -6.16 16.98 -5.90
N LEU A 106 -7.40 17.11 -5.37
CA LEU A 106 -7.93 18.39 -4.90
C LEU A 106 -7.20 18.88 -3.65
N LEU A 107 -6.79 17.96 -2.77
CA LEU A 107 -5.97 18.32 -1.62
C LEU A 107 -4.57 18.80 -2.05
N LEU A 108 -3.95 18.16 -3.04
CA LEU A 108 -2.65 18.59 -3.57
C LEU A 108 -2.72 19.96 -4.24
N ILE A 109 -3.72 20.22 -5.11
CA ILE A 109 -3.86 21.55 -5.73
C ILE A 109 -4.11 22.63 -4.67
N HIS A 110 -4.90 22.33 -3.64
CA HIS A 110 -5.15 23.25 -2.53
C HIS A 110 -3.88 23.55 -1.73
N ILE A 111 -3.09 22.53 -1.38
CA ILE A 111 -1.82 22.71 -0.64
C ILE A 111 -0.81 23.52 -1.47
N VAL A 112 -0.66 23.20 -2.76
CA VAL A 112 0.27 23.91 -3.66
C VAL A 112 -0.14 25.37 -3.83
N TRP A 113 -1.44 25.64 -3.98
CA TRP A 113 -1.95 27.00 -4.09
C TRP A 113 -1.69 27.81 -2.80
N MET A 114 -1.96 27.22 -1.63
CA MET A 114 -1.71 27.90 -0.35
C MET A 114 -0.22 28.18 -0.13
N MET A 115 0.67 27.28 -0.56
CA MET A 115 2.11 27.53 -0.52
C MET A 115 2.54 28.66 -1.47
N ALA A 116 2.01 28.67 -2.70
CA ALA A 116 2.29 29.73 -3.66
C ALA A 116 1.80 31.10 -3.17
N LEU A 117 0.58 31.18 -2.61
CA LEU A 117 0.04 32.42 -2.03
C LEU A 117 0.87 32.90 -0.83
N GLY A 118 1.23 31.98 0.07
CA GLY A 118 2.08 32.33 1.22
C GLY A 118 3.45 32.87 0.78
N PHE A 119 4.03 32.29 -0.27
CA PHE A 119 5.25 32.79 -0.88
C PHE A 119 5.06 34.17 -1.51
N SER A 120 4.04 34.37 -2.33
CA SER A 120 3.77 35.69 -2.92
C SER A 120 3.64 36.79 -1.85
N ILE A 121 2.99 36.48 -0.72
CA ILE A 121 2.85 37.41 0.41
C ILE A 121 4.20 37.71 1.10
N LEU A 122 5.00 36.67 1.36
CA LEU A 122 6.30 36.82 2.03
C LEU A 122 7.31 37.60 1.18
N PHE A 123 7.26 37.42 -0.14
CA PHE A 123 8.20 38.03 -1.09
C PHE A 123 7.73 39.37 -1.66
N GLY A 124 6.53 39.85 -1.29
CA GLY A 124 6.02 41.14 -1.80
C GLY A 124 5.67 41.12 -3.29
N LEU A 125 5.34 39.95 -3.87
CA LEU A 125 5.06 39.77 -5.30
C LEU A 125 3.62 40.14 -5.70
N PHE A 126 3.03 41.13 -5.01
CA PHE A 126 1.66 41.62 -5.23
C PHE A 126 1.67 43.12 -5.52
#